data_AF-A0A958S909-F1
#
_entry.id   AF-A0A958S909-F1
#
_cell.length_a   1.000
_cell.length_b   1.000
_cell.length_c   1.000
_cell.angle_alpha   90.00
_cell.angle_beta   90.00
_cell.angle_gamma   90.00
#
_symmetry.space_group_name_H-M   'P 1'
#
loop_
_entity.id
_entity.type
_entity.pdbx_description
1 polymer ?
#
loop_
_entity_poly.entity_id
_entity_poly.type
_entity_poly.pdbx_seq_one_letter_code
_entity_poly.pdbx_strand_id
1 'polypeptide(L)'
;MSLHPNYQGDYQYKWNDLPFLKLSGLEPLIVTPESNFINVGERTNVAGSKKFLRLINEKNYEEALSIARNQVEGGAQIIDINMDDGLIDGKDAMVNFLRLVAAEPDISRVPIMIDSSKWEIIEAGLQNVQGKCVVNSISLKEGEQQFIEQASKILRYGAAVIVMAFDENGQADSYERRIQICKRSYDILVNEVGFPPQDIIFDPNIFPVATGMEEHRKNALDFFLATRWIRENLPGAHVSGGVSNASFSFRGNNTVREAMHSAFLYHAIKEGMDMGIVNPEMLEVYDDIPQELLERVEDVLLDRRDDATERLLDYADNVKETKKEDKQEQEWRKGSLQERITHALVKGITDYIEQDTEEARQTVEKPIQVIEGPLMEGMGVVGDLFGAGKMFLPQVVKSARVMKKAVAYLLPYIEATKEAGSTNGKVLLATVKGDVHDIGKNIVGVVLGCNNYEVIDMGVMVPCEKILEVAKKEKVDVIGLSGLITPSLDEMVYVAKEMERGDFSIPLLIGGATTSKVHTAVKIEEHYKKG
;
A
#
# COMPACT_ATOMS: atom_id res chain seq x y z
N MET A 1 21.82 12.85 -1.88
CA MET A 1 22.48 12.71 -3.21
C MET A 1 22.09 11.35 -3.73
N SER A 2 21.86 11.21 -5.04
CA SER A 2 21.62 9.90 -5.67
C SER A 2 22.80 8.98 -5.38
N LEU A 3 22.52 7.70 -5.15
CA LEU A 3 23.53 6.65 -5.03
C LEU A 3 24.23 6.41 -6.37
N HIS A 4 23.50 6.65 -7.48
CA HIS A 4 24.07 6.52 -8.81
C HIS A 4 24.93 7.75 -9.18
N PRO A 5 26.19 7.56 -9.61
CA PRO A 5 27.15 8.66 -9.77
C PRO A 5 26.80 9.63 -10.90
N ASN A 6 26.02 9.17 -11.90
CA ASN A 6 25.62 10.00 -13.05
C ASN A 6 24.31 10.78 -12.84
N TYR A 7 23.63 10.62 -11.70
CA TYR A 7 22.35 11.29 -11.43
C TYR A 7 22.43 12.12 -10.16
N GLN A 8 21.54 13.12 -10.04
CA GLN A 8 21.47 14.00 -8.88
C GLN A 8 20.09 13.95 -8.24
N GLY A 9 20.06 14.02 -6.91
CA GLY A 9 18.82 13.98 -6.13
C GLY A 9 18.05 12.66 -6.27
N ASP A 10 16.85 12.65 -5.68
CA ASP A 10 15.94 11.52 -5.77
C ASP A 10 15.37 11.41 -7.21
N TYR A 11 14.92 10.23 -7.59
CA TYR A 11 14.32 10.00 -8.90
C TYR A 11 13.03 10.81 -9.03
N GLN A 12 12.84 11.43 -10.20
CA GLN A 12 11.61 12.12 -10.56
C GLN A 12 11.06 11.50 -11.83
N TYR A 13 9.80 11.07 -11.77
CA TYR A 13 9.12 10.54 -12.94
C TYR A 13 9.02 11.59 -14.05
N LYS A 14 9.40 11.23 -15.27
CA LYS A 14 9.49 12.15 -16.42
C LYS A 14 8.75 11.70 -17.68
N TRP A 15 8.03 10.57 -17.62
CA TRP A 15 7.41 9.93 -18.78
C TRP A 15 5.93 10.30 -18.97
N ASN A 16 5.59 11.59 -18.84
CA ASN A 16 4.20 12.06 -18.78
C ASN A 16 3.38 11.85 -20.08
N ASP A 17 4.05 11.57 -21.19
CA ASP A 17 3.42 11.31 -22.49
C ASP A 17 2.98 9.85 -22.69
N LEU A 18 3.30 8.96 -21.73
CA LEU A 18 2.93 7.55 -21.77
C LEU A 18 1.71 7.27 -20.89
N PRO A 19 0.85 6.30 -21.24
CA PRO A 19 -0.20 5.83 -20.34
C PRO A 19 0.42 5.25 -19.07
N PHE A 20 -0.28 5.38 -17.94
CA PHE A 20 0.10 4.74 -16.69
C PHE A 20 -0.18 3.23 -16.70
N LEU A 21 0.58 2.48 -15.88
CA LEU A 21 0.26 1.09 -15.56
C LEU A 21 -1.12 1.03 -14.92
N LYS A 22 -1.97 0.19 -15.51
CA LYS A 22 -3.32 -0.10 -15.02
C LYS A 22 -3.42 -1.58 -14.78
N LEU A 23 -3.70 -1.95 -13.54
CA LEU A 23 -4.02 -3.30 -13.11
C LEU A 23 -5.45 -3.33 -12.58
N SER A 24 -6.04 -4.50 -12.42
CA SER A 24 -7.37 -4.62 -11.84
C SER A 24 -7.56 -5.94 -11.13
N GLY A 25 -8.14 -5.87 -9.93
CA GLY A 25 -8.98 -6.94 -9.40
C GLY A 25 -10.43 -6.66 -9.83
N LEU A 26 -11.35 -6.65 -8.88
CA LEU A 26 -12.67 -6.03 -9.03
C LEU A 26 -12.58 -4.50 -9.05
N GLU A 27 -11.56 -3.94 -8.39
CA GLU A 27 -11.28 -2.50 -8.38
C GLU A 27 -10.02 -2.20 -9.20
N PRO A 28 -9.97 -1.03 -9.88
CA PRO A 28 -8.81 -0.64 -10.65
C PRO A 28 -7.67 -0.18 -9.73
N LEU A 29 -6.45 -0.63 -10.04
CA LEU A 29 -5.21 -0.07 -9.48
C LEU A 29 -4.48 0.67 -10.60
N ILE A 30 -4.41 2.00 -10.49
CA ILE A 30 -3.72 2.87 -11.46
C ILE A 30 -2.44 3.39 -10.78
N VAL A 31 -1.28 3.05 -11.33
CA VAL A 31 0.02 3.45 -10.78
C VAL A 31 0.48 4.73 -11.47
N THR A 32 0.28 5.86 -10.79
CA THR A 32 0.66 7.20 -11.25
C THR A 32 1.95 7.67 -10.57
N PRO A 33 2.58 8.77 -11.02
CA PRO A 33 3.76 9.35 -10.39
C PRO A 33 3.56 9.78 -8.93
N GLU A 34 2.32 10.13 -8.57
CA GLU A 34 1.89 10.49 -7.22
C GLU A 34 1.51 9.27 -6.38
N SER A 35 1.45 8.08 -6.99
CA SER A 35 1.25 6.84 -6.26
C SER A 35 2.47 6.55 -5.40
N ASN A 36 2.22 6.19 -4.16
CA ASN A 36 3.27 5.67 -3.29
C ASN A 36 3.72 4.28 -3.77
N PHE A 37 4.77 3.76 -3.13
CA PHE A 37 5.30 2.43 -3.40
C PHE A 37 4.23 1.34 -3.37
N ILE A 38 4.16 0.53 -4.43
CA ILE A 38 3.18 -0.54 -4.58
C ILE A 38 3.64 -1.81 -3.85
N ASN A 39 2.92 -2.16 -2.79
CA ASN A 39 3.24 -3.33 -1.97
C ASN A 39 2.60 -4.60 -2.56
N VAL A 40 3.42 -5.56 -2.96
CA VAL A 40 2.97 -6.88 -3.43
C VAL A 40 3.12 -7.88 -2.28
N GLY A 41 2.03 -8.50 -1.83
CA GLY A 41 2.04 -9.41 -0.70
C GLY A 41 2.68 -10.76 -1.04
N GLU A 42 3.75 -11.14 -0.30
CA GLU A 42 4.59 -12.32 -0.57
C GLU A 42 4.12 -13.65 0.08
N ARG A 43 3.15 -13.62 1.01
CA ARG A 43 2.91 -14.75 1.94
C ARG A 43 2.11 -15.90 1.33
N THR A 44 1.46 -15.68 0.18
CA THR A 44 0.70 -16.65 -0.62
C THR A 44 1.62 -17.43 -1.56
N ASN A 45 2.79 -17.82 -1.04
CA ASN A 45 3.84 -18.50 -1.77
C ASN A 45 4.21 -19.79 -1.03
N VAL A 46 4.03 -20.95 -1.68
CA VAL A 46 4.31 -22.26 -1.06
C VAL A 46 5.80 -22.48 -0.78
N ALA A 47 6.69 -21.94 -1.61
CA ALA A 47 8.14 -22.02 -1.39
C ALA A 47 8.62 -21.06 -0.29
N GLY A 48 7.98 -19.89 -0.16
CA GLY A 48 8.34 -18.84 0.80
C GLY A 48 7.68 -18.97 2.18
N SER A 49 6.50 -19.59 2.26
CA SER A 49 5.67 -19.63 3.48
C SER A 49 5.34 -21.07 3.87
N LYS A 50 6.04 -21.58 4.89
CA LYS A 50 5.77 -22.91 5.47
C LYS A 50 4.31 -23.08 5.91
N LYS A 51 3.69 -22.02 6.41
CA LYS A 51 2.27 -22.03 6.79
C LYS A 51 1.40 -22.22 5.55
N PHE A 52 1.62 -21.45 4.49
CA PHE A 52 0.82 -21.53 3.27
C PHE A 52 0.98 -22.89 2.57
N LEU A 53 2.22 -23.39 2.42
CA LEU A 53 2.50 -24.73 1.90
C LEU A 53 1.70 -25.81 2.65
N ARG A 54 1.74 -25.78 3.99
CA ARG A 54 1.00 -26.74 4.82
C ARG A 54 -0.50 -26.68 4.52
N LEU A 55 -1.09 -25.48 4.45
CA LEU A 55 -2.52 -25.30 4.22
C LEU A 55 -2.95 -25.75 2.83
N ILE A 56 -2.17 -25.45 1.80
CA ILE A 56 -2.44 -25.91 0.43
C ILE A 56 -2.34 -27.44 0.34
N ASN A 57 -1.30 -28.04 0.93
CA ASN A 57 -1.12 -29.49 0.95
C ASN A 57 -2.23 -30.21 1.74
N GLU A 58 -2.67 -29.65 2.86
CA GLU A 58 -3.79 -30.15 3.67
C GLU A 58 -5.18 -29.83 3.05
N LYS A 59 -5.23 -29.11 1.92
CA LYS A 59 -6.46 -28.59 1.28
C LYS A 59 -7.32 -27.74 2.22
N ASN A 60 -6.71 -27.12 3.23
CA ASN A 60 -7.36 -26.17 4.12
C ASN A 60 -7.38 -24.78 3.47
N TYR A 61 -8.19 -24.66 2.42
CA TYR A 61 -8.26 -23.44 1.61
C TYR A 61 -8.89 -22.25 2.33
N GLU A 62 -9.78 -22.48 3.30
CA GLU A 62 -10.38 -21.41 4.09
C GLU A 62 -9.31 -20.63 4.88
N GLU A 63 -8.43 -21.34 5.59
CA GLU A 63 -7.31 -20.70 6.28
C GLU A 63 -6.28 -20.14 5.29
N ALA A 64 -6.07 -20.77 4.13
CA ALA A 64 -5.18 -20.24 3.10
C ALA A 64 -5.68 -18.90 2.53
N LEU A 65 -6.99 -18.75 2.30
CA LEU A 65 -7.62 -17.49 1.89
C LEU A 65 -7.46 -16.41 2.97
N SER A 66 -7.51 -16.78 4.25
CA SER A 66 -7.26 -15.82 5.33
C SER A 66 -5.86 -15.18 5.25
N ILE A 67 -4.85 -15.92 4.77
CA ILE A 67 -3.50 -15.35 4.55
C ILE A 67 -3.54 -14.28 3.45
N ALA A 68 -4.23 -14.54 2.34
CA ALA A 68 -4.41 -13.56 1.28
C ALA A 68 -5.19 -12.32 1.78
N ARG A 69 -6.33 -12.54 2.47
CA ARG A 69 -7.16 -11.47 3.04
C ARG A 69 -6.37 -10.60 4.01
N ASN A 70 -5.62 -11.20 4.92
CA ASN A 70 -4.81 -10.47 5.90
C ASN A 70 -3.75 -9.60 5.24
N GLN A 71 -3.18 -10.01 4.11
CA GLN A 71 -2.23 -9.18 3.36
C GLN A 71 -2.92 -7.98 2.71
N VAL A 72 -4.08 -8.18 2.08
CA VAL A 72 -4.87 -7.08 1.49
C VAL A 72 -5.32 -6.08 2.56
N GLU A 73 -5.84 -6.58 3.67
CA GLU A 73 -6.20 -5.76 4.83
C GLU A 73 -4.98 -5.11 5.48
N GLY A 74 -3.81 -5.73 5.35
CA GLY A 74 -2.51 -5.24 5.79
C GLY A 74 -1.86 -4.26 4.81
N GLY A 75 -2.56 -3.82 3.76
CA GLY A 75 -2.08 -2.79 2.82
C GLY A 75 -1.37 -3.32 1.58
N ALA A 76 -1.36 -4.63 1.32
CA ALA A 76 -0.94 -5.14 0.02
C ALA A 76 -1.92 -4.68 -1.06
N GLN A 77 -1.38 -4.08 -2.12
CA GLN A 77 -2.12 -3.58 -3.27
C GLN A 77 -2.16 -4.59 -4.42
N ILE A 78 -1.31 -5.61 -4.38
CA ILE A 78 -1.28 -6.76 -5.30
C ILE A 78 -1.00 -8.00 -4.44
N ILE A 79 -1.55 -9.16 -4.80
CA ILE A 79 -1.24 -10.43 -4.12
C ILE A 79 -0.45 -11.34 -5.06
N ASP A 80 0.76 -11.72 -4.65
CA ASP A 80 1.60 -12.69 -5.36
C ASP A 80 1.21 -14.11 -4.97
N ILE A 81 0.87 -14.94 -5.95
CA ILE A 81 0.40 -16.31 -5.72
C ILE A 81 1.37 -17.26 -6.40
N ASN A 82 2.09 -18.04 -5.60
CA ASN A 82 3.04 -19.05 -6.07
C ASN A 82 2.65 -20.44 -5.55
N MET A 83 2.53 -21.40 -6.47
CA MET A 83 2.15 -22.80 -6.22
C MET A 83 3.24 -23.79 -6.68
N ASP A 84 4.47 -23.33 -6.87
CA ASP A 84 5.61 -24.16 -7.26
C ASP A 84 6.19 -24.87 -6.04
N ASP A 85 5.79 -26.11 -5.83
CA ASP A 85 6.44 -27.03 -4.89
C ASP A 85 6.42 -28.46 -5.45
N GLY A 86 7.44 -29.25 -5.11
CA GLY A 86 7.56 -30.64 -5.59
C GLY A 86 6.50 -31.60 -5.04
N LEU A 87 5.78 -31.20 -3.99
CA LEU A 87 4.79 -32.03 -3.29
C LEU A 87 3.35 -31.82 -3.77
N ILE A 88 3.08 -30.80 -4.60
CA ILE A 88 1.73 -30.46 -5.05
C ILE A 88 1.64 -30.39 -6.57
N ASP A 89 0.44 -30.61 -7.10
CA ASP A 89 0.15 -30.25 -8.50
C ASP A 89 -0.04 -28.73 -8.58
N GLY A 90 1.04 -28.02 -8.94
CA GLY A 90 1.05 -26.56 -8.96
C GLY A 90 0.02 -25.94 -9.91
N LYS A 91 -0.28 -26.62 -11.04
CA LYS A 91 -1.27 -26.12 -12.01
C LYS A 91 -2.68 -26.20 -11.43
N ASP A 92 -3.05 -27.36 -10.90
CA ASP A 92 -4.37 -27.56 -10.30
C ASP A 92 -4.53 -26.71 -9.03
N ALA A 93 -3.48 -26.58 -8.22
CA ALA A 93 -3.48 -25.73 -7.03
C ALA A 93 -3.68 -24.25 -7.39
N MET A 94 -2.97 -23.74 -8.41
CA MET A 94 -3.12 -22.37 -8.90
C MET A 94 -4.55 -22.10 -9.38
N VAL A 95 -5.09 -22.96 -10.24
CA VAL A 95 -6.45 -22.82 -10.77
C VAL A 95 -7.50 -22.83 -9.65
N ASN A 96 -7.40 -23.78 -8.73
CA ASN A 96 -8.35 -23.88 -7.62
C ASN A 96 -8.28 -22.67 -6.69
N PHE A 97 -7.07 -22.25 -6.30
CA PHE A 97 -6.91 -21.13 -5.37
C PHE A 97 -7.36 -19.81 -5.99
N LEU A 98 -7.05 -19.54 -7.26
CA LEU A 98 -7.51 -18.33 -7.96
C LEU A 98 -9.04 -18.25 -8.05
N ARG A 99 -9.73 -19.37 -8.28
CA ARG A 99 -11.20 -19.41 -8.30
C ARG A 99 -11.80 -19.13 -6.93
N LEU A 100 -11.16 -19.61 -5.86
CA LEU A 100 -11.57 -19.31 -4.49
C LEU A 100 -11.33 -17.83 -4.15
N VAL A 101 -10.18 -17.29 -4.55
CA VAL A 101 -9.89 -15.85 -4.42
C VAL A 101 -10.94 -15.00 -5.15
N ALA A 102 -11.33 -15.38 -6.36
CA ALA A 102 -12.36 -14.70 -7.13
C ALA A 102 -13.75 -14.71 -6.46
N ALA A 103 -14.03 -15.69 -5.60
CA ALA A 103 -15.27 -15.77 -4.83
C ALA A 103 -15.26 -14.92 -3.55
N GLU A 104 -14.10 -14.35 -3.17
CA GLU A 104 -13.91 -13.54 -1.97
C GLU A 104 -13.69 -12.07 -2.35
N PRO A 105 -14.70 -11.19 -2.26
CA PRO A 105 -14.59 -9.78 -2.68
C PRO A 105 -13.48 -9.01 -1.98
N ASP A 106 -13.24 -9.29 -0.69
CA ASP A 106 -12.21 -8.60 0.10
C ASP A 106 -10.79 -8.85 -0.41
N ILE A 107 -10.58 -9.98 -1.09
CA ILE A 107 -9.30 -10.36 -1.71
C ILE A 107 -9.30 -9.96 -3.18
N SER A 108 -10.33 -10.36 -3.93
CA SER A 108 -10.41 -10.14 -5.38
C SER A 108 -10.53 -8.68 -5.79
N ARG A 109 -10.77 -7.74 -4.86
CA ARG A 109 -10.71 -6.29 -5.15
C ARG A 109 -9.34 -5.83 -5.64
N VAL A 110 -8.24 -6.45 -5.20
CA VAL A 110 -6.89 -6.10 -5.67
C VAL A 110 -6.41 -7.00 -6.82
N PRO A 111 -5.50 -6.53 -7.70
CA PRO A 111 -4.91 -7.36 -8.74
C PRO A 111 -4.11 -8.55 -8.20
N ILE A 112 -3.98 -9.57 -9.04
CA ILE A 112 -3.20 -10.78 -8.75
C ILE A 112 -1.90 -10.75 -9.55
N MET A 113 -0.81 -11.15 -8.90
CA MET A 113 0.46 -11.50 -9.53
C MET A 113 0.58 -13.03 -9.57
N ILE A 114 0.61 -13.60 -10.77
CA ILE A 114 0.67 -15.05 -10.99
C ILE A 114 2.14 -15.45 -11.03
N ASP A 115 2.62 -16.11 -9.97
CA ASP A 115 4.02 -16.48 -9.81
C ASP A 115 4.24 -17.98 -10.07
N SER A 116 5.05 -18.28 -11.07
CA SER A 116 5.55 -19.63 -11.33
C SER A 116 6.77 -19.61 -12.26
N SER A 117 7.65 -20.59 -12.07
CA SER A 117 8.75 -20.90 -12.98
C SER A 117 8.29 -21.70 -14.22
N LYS A 118 7.04 -22.14 -14.26
CA LYS A 118 6.48 -23.01 -15.31
C LYS A 118 5.40 -22.28 -16.11
N TRP A 119 5.63 -22.16 -17.42
CA TRP A 119 4.71 -21.45 -18.33
C TRP A 119 3.28 -22.02 -18.29
N GLU A 120 3.12 -23.34 -18.21
CA GLU A 120 1.81 -23.99 -18.18
C GLU A 120 0.97 -23.64 -16.93
N ILE A 121 1.61 -23.24 -15.84
CA ILE A 121 0.94 -22.77 -14.61
C ILE A 121 0.57 -21.29 -14.78
N ILE A 122 1.48 -20.48 -15.31
CA ILE A 122 1.21 -19.06 -15.63
C ILE A 122 0.00 -18.96 -16.56
N GLU A 123 0.00 -19.71 -17.66
CA GLU A 123 -1.08 -19.68 -18.65
C GLU A 123 -2.41 -20.17 -18.07
N ALA A 124 -2.38 -21.18 -17.19
CA ALA A 124 -3.57 -21.61 -16.46
C ALA A 124 -4.08 -20.53 -15.50
N GLY A 125 -3.17 -19.79 -14.84
CA GLY A 125 -3.52 -18.64 -14.01
C GLY A 125 -4.19 -17.54 -14.81
N LEU A 126 -3.62 -17.15 -15.96
CA LEU A 126 -4.15 -16.12 -16.86
C LEU A 126 -5.58 -16.44 -17.31
N GLN A 127 -5.90 -17.72 -17.51
CA GLN A 127 -7.24 -18.17 -17.89
C GLN A 127 -8.27 -18.12 -16.74
N ASN A 128 -7.83 -17.93 -15.48
CA ASN A 128 -8.69 -17.95 -14.29
C ASN A 128 -8.69 -16.62 -13.52
N VAL A 129 -8.01 -15.57 -14.00
CA VAL A 129 -8.08 -14.22 -13.44
C VAL A 129 -8.89 -13.32 -14.36
N GLN A 130 -9.93 -12.67 -13.83
CA GLN A 130 -10.82 -11.81 -14.61
C GLN A 130 -10.21 -10.43 -14.89
N GLY A 131 -9.59 -9.82 -13.89
CA GLY A 131 -8.99 -8.49 -14.00
C GLY A 131 -7.60 -8.51 -14.64
N LYS A 132 -7.07 -7.32 -14.96
CA LYS A 132 -5.71 -7.20 -15.50
C LYS A 132 -4.68 -7.51 -14.42
N CYS A 133 -4.06 -8.68 -14.54
CA CYS A 133 -3.07 -9.24 -13.62
C CYS A 133 -1.62 -8.94 -14.05
N VAL A 134 -0.68 -9.39 -13.22
CA VAL A 134 0.76 -9.36 -13.50
C VAL A 134 1.28 -10.79 -13.63
N VAL A 135 2.05 -11.08 -14.68
CA VAL A 135 2.78 -12.35 -14.81
C VAL A 135 4.13 -12.23 -14.12
N ASN A 136 4.43 -13.13 -13.19
CA ASN A 136 5.73 -13.28 -12.53
C ASN A 136 6.30 -14.68 -12.84
N SER A 137 7.20 -14.85 -13.79
CA SER A 137 7.83 -13.85 -14.66
C SER A 137 8.23 -14.51 -15.98
N ILE A 138 8.73 -13.71 -16.93
CA ILE A 138 9.42 -14.20 -18.13
C ILE A 138 10.87 -13.72 -18.14
N SER A 139 11.73 -14.38 -18.92
CA SER A 139 13.14 -14.01 -19.05
C SER A 139 13.75 -14.52 -20.36
N LEU A 140 14.98 -14.09 -20.67
CA LEU A 140 15.75 -14.55 -21.83
C LEU A 140 16.51 -15.86 -21.56
N LYS A 141 16.31 -16.50 -20.39
CA LYS A 141 16.99 -17.73 -19.98
C LYS A 141 16.95 -18.85 -21.04
N GLU A 142 15.79 -19.04 -21.65
CA GLU A 142 15.56 -20.11 -22.65
C GLU A 142 15.70 -19.59 -24.09
N GLY A 143 16.25 -18.38 -24.24
CA GLY A 143 16.48 -17.71 -25.50
C GLY A 143 15.33 -16.80 -25.93
N GLU A 144 15.66 -15.97 -26.92
CA GLU A 144 14.82 -14.90 -27.44
C GLU A 144 13.49 -15.38 -28.03
N GLN A 145 13.49 -16.50 -28.77
CA GLN A 145 12.29 -17.02 -29.41
C GLN A 145 11.21 -17.38 -28.38
N GLN A 146 11.60 -18.04 -27.29
CA GLN A 146 10.67 -18.42 -26.23
C GLN A 146 10.16 -17.19 -25.46
N PHE A 147 11.05 -16.23 -25.19
CA PHE A 147 10.69 -14.95 -24.59
C PHE A 147 9.64 -14.19 -25.41
N ILE A 148 9.82 -14.10 -26.73
CA ILE A 148 8.86 -13.48 -27.66
C ILE A 148 7.52 -14.24 -27.69
N GLU A 149 7.55 -15.57 -27.71
CA GLU A 149 6.32 -16.38 -27.70
C GLU A 149 5.50 -16.15 -26.43
N GLN A 150 6.16 -16.20 -25.27
CA GLN A 150 5.54 -15.97 -23.97
C GLN A 150 5.00 -14.53 -23.89
N ALA A 151 5.81 -13.53 -24.23
CA ALA A 151 5.39 -12.13 -24.23
C ALA A 151 4.18 -11.88 -25.15
N SER A 152 4.16 -12.48 -26.35
CA SER A 152 3.02 -12.38 -27.28
C SER A 152 1.74 -12.96 -26.71
N LYS A 153 1.83 -14.08 -25.97
CA LYS A 153 0.68 -14.67 -25.27
C LYS A 153 0.21 -13.77 -24.12
N ILE A 154 1.12 -13.26 -23.30
CA ILE A 154 0.79 -12.34 -22.20
C ILE A 154 0.06 -11.09 -22.74
N LEU A 155 0.58 -10.50 -23.82
CA LEU A 155 -0.03 -9.35 -24.48
C LEU A 155 -1.46 -9.68 -24.97
N ARG A 156 -1.67 -10.88 -25.51
CA ARG A 156 -2.99 -11.34 -25.95
C ARG A 156 -3.99 -11.48 -24.79
N TYR A 157 -3.53 -11.91 -23.61
CA TYR A 157 -4.35 -11.92 -22.39
C TYR A 157 -4.54 -10.51 -21.79
N GLY A 158 -3.72 -9.53 -22.20
CA GLY A 158 -3.79 -8.14 -21.72
C GLY A 158 -3.19 -7.95 -20.32
N ALA A 159 -2.32 -8.84 -19.86
CA ALA A 159 -1.67 -8.76 -18.56
C ALA A 159 -0.39 -7.91 -18.62
N ALA A 160 0.02 -7.36 -17.46
CA ALA A 160 1.36 -6.81 -17.27
C ALA A 160 2.37 -7.93 -17.00
N VAL A 161 3.66 -7.63 -17.07
CA VAL A 161 4.71 -8.65 -16.99
C VAL A 161 5.91 -8.21 -16.16
N ILE A 162 6.34 -9.10 -15.25
CA ILE A 162 7.66 -9.05 -14.64
C ILE A 162 8.67 -9.71 -15.58
N VAL A 163 9.75 -8.99 -15.85
CA VAL A 163 10.88 -9.44 -16.66
C VAL A 163 12.10 -9.56 -15.76
N MET A 164 12.53 -10.79 -15.51
CA MET A 164 13.73 -11.05 -14.71
C MET A 164 14.98 -10.68 -15.51
N ALA A 165 15.98 -10.11 -14.83
CA ALA A 165 17.31 -9.92 -15.39
C ALA A 165 18.08 -11.26 -15.45
N PHE A 166 17.62 -12.16 -16.32
CA PHE A 166 18.19 -13.49 -16.58
C PHE A 166 18.21 -13.71 -18.10
N ASP A 167 19.40 -13.97 -18.66
CA ASP A 167 19.58 -14.33 -20.07
C ASP A 167 20.22 -15.72 -20.26
N GLU A 168 20.54 -16.07 -21.51
CA GLU A 168 21.12 -17.37 -21.88
C GLU A 168 22.45 -17.68 -21.17
N ASN A 169 23.10 -16.67 -20.59
CA ASN A 169 24.37 -16.79 -19.88
C ASN A 169 24.20 -16.82 -18.35
N GLY A 170 22.98 -16.71 -17.83
CA GLY A 170 22.71 -16.75 -16.39
C GLY A 170 22.00 -15.51 -15.85
N GLN A 171 21.97 -15.42 -14.52
CA GLN A 171 21.39 -14.29 -13.81
C GLN A 171 22.33 -13.08 -13.82
N ALA A 172 21.76 -11.89 -13.87
CA ALA A 172 22.49 -10.63 -13.79
C ALA A 172 22.90 -10.34 -12.35
N ASP A 173 24.15 -10.61 -11.98
CA ASP A 173 24.72 -10.36 -10.67
C ASP A 173 25.29 -8.94 -10.53
N SER A 174 25.94 -8.40 -11.57
CA SER A 174 26.52 -7.04 -11.58
C SER A 174 25.58 -5.96 -12.13
N TYR A 175 25.84 -4.70 -11.78
CA TYR A 175 25.17 -3.53 -12.36
C TYR A 175 25.15 -3.54 -13.90
N GLU A 176 26.30 -3.76 -14.55
CA GLU A 176 26.41 -3.76 -16.01
C GLU A 176 25.58 -4.85 -16.65
N ARG A 177 25.56 -6.05 -16.05
CA ARG A 177 24.75 -7.16 -16.53
C ARG A 177 23.26 -6.88 -16.40
N ARG A 178 22.82 -6.25 -15.30
CA ARG A 178 21.42 -5.90 -15.07
C ARG A 178 20.93 -4.94 -16.15
N ILE A 179 21.65 -3.84 -16.40
CA ILE A 179 21.25 -2.85 -17.41
C ILE A 179 21.29 -3.43 -18.83
N GLN A 180 22.26 -4.29 -19.14
CA GLN A 180 22.37 -4.94 -20.45
C GLN A 180 21.15 -5.81 -20.73
N ILE A 181 20.77 -6.67 -19.78
CA ILE A 181 19.66 -7.61 -19.95
C ILE A 181 18.33 -6.85 -19.96
N CYS A 182 18.10 -5.92 -19.02
CA CYS A 182 16.88 -5.11 -19.01
C CYS A 182 16.72 -4.30 -20.30
N LYS A 183 17.80 -3.70 -20.82
CA LYS A 183 17.77 -2.98 -22.10
C LYS A 183 17.41 -3.90 -23.26
N ARG A 184 18.08 -5.06 -23.38
CA ARG A 184 17.81 -6.03 -24.45
C ARG A 184 16.35 -6.50 -24.40
N SER A 185 15.87 -6.88 -23.22
CA SER A 185 14.49 -7.32 -23.02
C SER A 185 13.49 -6.21 -23.35
N TYR A 186 13.76 -4.95 -22.96
CA TYR A 186 12.91 -3.81 -23.32
C TYR A 186 12.86 -3.61 -24.84
N ASP A 187 14.02 -3.63 -25.50
CA ASP A 187 14.11 -3.41 -26.93
C ASP A 187 13.33 -4.51 -27.70
N ILE A 188 13.40 -5.78 -27.26
CA ILE A 188 12.60 -6.88 -27.84
C ILE A 188 11.10 -6.69 -27.57
N LEU A 189 10.70 -6.41 -26.31
CA LEU A 189 9.29 -6.27 -25.94
C LEU A 189 8.64 -5.10 -26.68
N VAL A 190 9.28 -3.94 -26.70
CA VAL A 190 8.68 -2.71 -27.26
C VAL A 190 8.79 -2.69 -28.78
N ASN A 191 9.95 -3.02 -29.36
CA ASN A 191 10.17 -2.83 -30.80
C ASN A 191 9.74 -4.04 -31.65
N GLU A 192 9.79 -5.27 -31.11
CA GLU A 192 9.46 -6.48 -31.87
C GLU A 192 8.09 -7.04 -31.53
N VAL A 193 7.78 -7.18 -30.23
CA VAL A 193 6.47 -7.70 -29.78
C VAL A 193 5.38 -6.61 -29.84
N GLY A 194 5.76 -5.34 -29.71
CA GLY A 194 4.81 -4.23 -29.59
C GLY A 194 4.12 -4.18 -28.22
N PHE A 195 4.80 -4.66 -27.18
CA PHE A 195 4.31 -4.66 -25.81
C PHE A 195 4.24 -3.22 -25.27
N PRO A 196 3.15 -2.82 -24.58
CA PRO A 196 3.06 -1.48 -24.01
C PRO A 196 4.14 -1.28 -22.93
N PRO A 197 4.98 -0.24 -23.03
CA PRO A 197 6.12 -0.07 -22.12
C PRO A 197 5.72 0.09 -20.65
N GLN A 198 4.57 0.71 -20.39
CA GLN A 198 4.02 0.87 -19.04
C GLN A 198 3.55 -0.45 -18.40
N ASP A 199 3.42 -1.52 -19.18
CA ASP A 199 3.04 -2.84 -18.66
C ASP A 199 4.28 -3.73 -18.39
N ILE A 200 5.49 -3.19 -18.58
CA ILE A 200 6.76 -3.88 -18.33
C ILE A 200 7.27 -3.49 -16.94
N ILE A 201 7.50 -4.51 -16.11
CA ILE A 201 8.06 -4.37 -14.76
C ILE A 201 9.38 -5.15 -14.76
N PHE A 202 10.52 -4.48 -14.61
CA PHE A 202 11.79 -5.18 -14.49
C PHE A 202 12.01 -5.65 -13.05
N ASP A 203 12.50 -6.88 -12.91
CA ASP A 203 13.14 -7.36 -11.68
C ASP A 203 14.65 -7.51 -11.94
N PRO A 204 15.47 -6.52 -11.50
CA PRO A 204 16.92 -6.58 -11.62
C PRO A 204 17.61 -7.62 -10.72
N ASN A 205 16.87 -8.53 -10.09
CA ASN A 205 17.27 -9.53 -9.10
C ASN A 205 17.74 -8.93 -7.77
N ILE A 206 16.93 -9.07 -6.72
CA ILE A 206 17.39 -8.83 -5.35
C ILE A 206 18.10 -10.09 -4.85
N PHE A 207 19.41 -10.01 -4.69
CA PHE A 207 20.23 -11.08 -4.12
C PHE A 207 20.52 -10.88 -2.63
N PRO A 208 20.83 -11.98 -1.90
CA PRO A 208 21.33 -11.88 -0.54
C PRO A 208 22.60 -11.04 -0.46
N VAL A 209 22.71 -10.24 0.60
CA VAL A 209 23.94 -9.56 1.02
C VAL A 209 24.44 -10.16 2.33
N ALA A 210 25.63 -9.74 2.78
CA ALA A 210 26.24 -10.21 4.03
C ALA A 210 26.43 -11.73 4.10
N THR A 211 26.66 -12.40 2.96
CA THR A 211 26.82 -13.85 2.90
C THR A 211 28.23 -14.31 3.28
N GLY A 212 29.15 -13.38 3.54
CA GLY A 212 30.59 -13.65 3.72
C GLY A 212 31.36 -13.88 2.42
N MET A 213 30.74 -13.65 1.26
CA MET A 213 31.38 -13.75 -0.06
C MET A 213 31.56 -12.34 -0.64
N GLU A 214 32.78 -12.01 -1.06
CA GLU A 214 33.11 -10.66 -1.56
C GLU A 214 32.31 -10.33 -2.82
N GLU A 215 32.01 -11.34 -3.64
CA GLU A 215 31.22 -11.20 -4.87
C GLU A 215 29.79 -10.72 -4.59
N HIS A 216 29.25 -11.01 -3.40
CA HIS A 216 27.88 -10.64 -3.02
C HIS A 216 27.80 -9.29 -2.31
N ARG A 217 28.94 -8.66 -2.03
CA ARG A 217 29.04 -7.44 -1.24
C ARG A 217 28.30 -6.27 -1.87
N LYS A 218 28.32 -6.18 -3.20
CA LYS A 218 27.70 -5.09 -3.98
C LYS A 218 26.28 -5.40 -4.46
N ASN A 219 25.72 -6.56 -4.13
CA ASN A 219 24.44 -7.02 -4.68
C ASN A 219 23.28 -6.02 -4.51
N ALA A 220 23.19 -5.36 -3.35
CA ALA A 220 22.17 -4.35 -3.07
C ALA A 220 22.49 -3.02 -3.75
N LEU A 221 23.73 -2.55 -3.68
CA LEU A 221 24.16 -1.32 -4.35
C LEU A 221 23.92 -1.41 -5.86
N ASP A 222 24.33 -2.50 -6.50
CA ASP A 222 24.15 -2.73 -7.93
C ASP A 222 22.67 -2.78 -8.32
N PHE A 223 21.78 -3.27 -7.44
CA PHE A 223 20.33 -3.18 -7.62
C PHE A 223 19.85 -1.73 -7.62
N PHE A 224 20.30 -0.90 -6.67
CA PHE A 224 19.92 0.52 -6.60
C PHE A 224 20.40 1.29 -7.84
N LEU A 225 21.65 1.03 -8.27
CA LEU A 225 22.22 1.62 -9.48
C LEU A 225 21.43 1.21 -10.73
N ALA A 226 21.11 -0.08 -10.87
CA ALA A 226 20.35 -0.61 -12.00
C ALA A 226 18.91 -0.05 -12.02
N THR A 227 18.29 0.05 -10.85
CA THR A 227 16.96 0.66 -10.67
C THR A 227 16.95 2.08 -11.24
N ARG A 228 17.90 2.91 -10.81
CA ARG A 228 18.00 4.29 -11.30
C ARG A 228 18.19 4.33 -12.80
N TRP A 229 19.11 3.52 -13.32
CA TRP A 229 19.37 3.46 -14.75
C TRP A 229 18.14 3.05 -15.55
N ILE A 230 17.42 2.00 -15.13
CA ILE A 230 16.21 1.51 -15.81
C ILE A 230 15.17 2.63 -15.88
N ARG A 231 14.88 3.27 -14.75
CA ARG A 231 13.86 4.31 -14.66
C ARG A 231 14.20 5.57 -15.45
N GLU A 232 15.48 5.84 -15.62
CA GLU A 232 15.99 6.99 -16.40
C GLU A 232 16.09 6.73 -17.91
N ASN A 233 16.25 5.48 -18.34
CA ASN A 233 16.60 5.12 -19.72
C ASN A 233 15.59 4.23 -20.45
N LEU A 234 14.68 3.55 -19.75
CA LEU A 234 13.67 2.67 -20.33
C LEU A 234 12.28 3.31 -20.12
N PRO A 235 11.77 4.07 -21.11
CA PRO A 235 10.55 4.85 -20.95
C PRO A 235 9.36 4.02 -20.49
N GLY A 236 8.66 4.49 -19.44
CA GLY A 236 7.45 3.85 -18.92
C GLY A 236 7.65 2.57 -18.10
N ALA A 237 8.84 1.94 -18.15
CA ALA A 237 9.06 0.67 -17.45
C ALA A 237 9.14 0.85 -15.93
N HIS A 238 8.55 -0.08 -15.20
CA HIS A 238 8.52 -0.16 -13.73
C HIS A 238 9.69 -0.99 -13.19
N VAL A 239 9.98 -0.89 -11.88
CA VAL A 239 11.02 -1.72 -11.22
C VAL A 239 10.45 -2.34 -9.95
N SER A 240 10.60 -3.67 -9.85
CA SER A 240 10.20 -4.49 -8.71
C SER A 240 11.33 -5.39 -8.24
N GLY A 241 11.08 -6.15 -7.18
CA GLY A 241 11.98 -7.18 -6.67
C GLY A 241 11.47 -7.84 -5.39
N GLY A 242 11.94 -9.07 -5.14
CA GLY A 242 11.71 -9.79 -3.88
C GLY A 242 12.58 -9.28 -2.72
N VAL A 243 12.07 -8.32 -1.94
CA VAL A 243 12.84 -7.63 -0.88
C VAL A 243 13.32 -8.59 0.20
N SER A 244 12.53 -9.61 0.50
CA SER A 244 12.86 -10.65 1.47
C SER A 244 14.15 -11.43 1.16
N ASN A 245 14.62 -11.42 -0.09
CA ASN A 245 15.86 -12.07 -0.51
C ASN A 245 17.11 -11.35 -0.01
N ALA A 246 17.09 -10.03 0.14
CA ALA A 246 18.25 -9.25 0.60
C ALA A 246 18.74 -9.70 1.99
N SER A 247 17.82 -10.09 2.87
CA SER A 247 18.11 -10.45 4.26
C SER A 247 18.17 -11.96 4.52
N PHE A 248 18.36 -12.77 3.47
CA PHE A 248 18.38 -14.24 3.58
C PHE A 248 19.46 -14.76 4.54
N SER A 249 20.61 -14.10 4.59
CA SER A 249 21.74 -14.43 5.48
C SER A 249 21.38 -14.35 6.97
N PHE A 250 20.30 -13.63 7.32
CA PHE A 250 19.85 -13.41 8.69
C PHE A 250 18.55 -14.16 9.03
N ARG A 251 18.26 -15.26 8.32
CA ARG A 251 17.13 -16.14 8.63
C ARG A 251 17.16 -16.58 10.10
N GLY A 252 16.08 -16.30 10.83
CA GLY A 252 15.99 -16.54 12.28
C GLY A 252 16.26 -15.32 13.16
N ASN A 253 16.66 -14.17 12.57
CA ASN A 253 16.75 -12.89 13.27
C ASN A 253 15.81 -11.87 12.60
N ASN A 254 14.53 -11.87 12.98
CA ASN A 254 13.55 -10.99 12.35
C ASN A 254 13.88 -9.51 12.56
N THR A 255 14.37 -9.11 13.73
CA THR A 255 14.76 -7.70 13.99
C THR A 255 15.73 -7.16 12.95
N VAL A 256 16.79 -7.91 12.62
CA VAL A 256 17.75 -7.49 11.59
C VAL A 256 17.13 -7.52 10.20
N ARG A 257 16.30 -8.53 9.90
CA ARG A 257 15.64 -8.66 8.60
C ARG A 257 14.68 -7.51 8.31
N GLU A 258 13.85 -7.13 9.28
CA GLU A 258 12.88 -6.02 9.18
C GLU A 258 13.60 -4.68 8.97
N ALA A 259 14.68 -4.44 9.72
CA ALA A 259 15.53 -3.27 9.53
C ALA A 259 16.16 -3.23 8.12
N MET A 260 16.68 -4.38 7.64
CA MET A 260 17.22 -4.49 6.28
C MET A 260 16.18 -4.22 5.20
N HIS A 261 14.96 -4.75 5.35
CA HIS A 261 13.87 -4.53 4.38
C HIS A 261 13.50 -3.05 4.29
N SER A 262 13.32 -2.42 5.46
CA SER A 262 12.92 -1.02 5.55
C SER A 262 14.00 -0.09 5.00
N ALA A 263 15.27 -0.35 5.31
CA ALA A 263 16.39 0.42 4.77
C ALA A 263 16.61 0.18 3.27
N PHE A 264 16.47 -1.07 2.80
CA PHE A 264 16.56 -1.38 1.37
C PHE A 264 15.49 -0.61 0.58
N LEU A 265 14.24 -0.68 1.02
CA LEU A 265 13.13 0.03 0.36
C LEU A 265 13.34 1.55 0.37
N TYR A 266 13.76 2.12 1.50
CA TYR A 266 14.02 3.56 1.60
C TYR A 266 15.01 4.05 0.54
N HIS A 267 16.12 3.33 0.33
CA HIS A 267 17.12 3.68 -0.68
C HIS A 267 16.66 3.34 -2.11
N ALA A 268 16.03 2.17 -2.32
CA ALA A 268 15.56 1.75 -3.64
C ALA A 268 14.48 2.68 -4.21
N ILE A 269 13.54 3.14 -3.37
CA ILE A 269 12.46 4.03 -3.79
C ILE A 269 13.01 5.39 -4.24
N LYS A 270 14.02 5.91 -3.53
CA LYS A 270 14.71 7.14 -3.95
C LYS A 270 15.41 7.02 -5.29
N GLU A 271 15.83 5.81 -5.66
CA GLU A 271 16.38 5.52 -6.99
C GLU A 271 15.31 5.17 -8.03
N GLY A 272 14.03 5.10 -7.64
CA GLY A 272 12.90 4.98 -8.54
C GLY A 272 12.22 3.60 -8.56
N MET A 273 12.55 2.70 -7.63
CA MET A 273 11.78 1.46 -7.39
C MET A 273 10.36 1.83 -6.97
N ASP A 274 9.36 1.33 -7.69
CA ASP A 274 7.96 1.73 -7.51
C ASP A 274 7.03 0.60 -7.10
N MET A 275 7.55 -0.63 -7.06
CA MET A 275 6.83 -1.81 -6.59
C MET A 275 7.79 -2.77 -5.90
N GLY A 276 7.30 -3.66 -5.03
CA GLY A 276 8.12 -4.76 -4.52
C GLY A 276 7.33 -5.86 -3.83
N ILE A 277 7.87 -7.07 -3.89
CA ILE A 277 7.33 -8.26 -3.24
C ILE A 277 7.87 -8.28 -1.81
N VAL A 278 6.96 -8.05 -0.86
CA VAL A 278 7.25 -7.80 0.55
C VAL A 278 6.27 -8.55 1.44
N ASN A 279 6.64 -8.75 2.70
CA ASN A 279 5.66 -9.00 3.75
C ASN A 279 5.27 -7.65 4.41
N PRO A 280 4.05 -7.14 4.19
CA PRO A 280 3.57 -5.89 4.78
C PRO A 280 3.67 -5.85 6.32
N GLU A 281 3.61 -7.01 6.97
CA GLU A 281 3.65 -7.11 8.43
C GLU A 281 5.05 -6.88 9.03
N MET A 282 6.11 -7.15 8.24
CA MET A 282 7.54 -7.11 8.62
C MET A 282 8.23 -5.78 8.27
N LEU A 283 7.48 -4.76 7.85
CA LEU A 283 8.06 -3.45 7.57
C LEU A 283 8.03 -2.59 8.84
N GLU A 284 9.20 -2.21 9.33
CA GLU A 284 9.38 -1.23 10.43
C GLU A 284 9.49 0.19 9.87
N VAL A 285 9.15 1.20 10.67
CA VAL A 285 9.30 2.60 10.27
C VAL A 285 10.80 2.90 10.23
N TYR A 286 11.29 3.42 9.12
CA TYR A 286 12.72 3.62 8.89
C TYR A 286 13.40 4.43 10.02
N ASP A 287 12.75 5.49 10.49
CA ASP A 287 13.27 6.38 11.54
C ASP A 287 13.27 5.74 12.94
N ASP A 288 12.50 4.67 13.15
CA ASP A 288 12.43 3.99 14.44
C ASP A 288 13.50 2.90 14.59
N ILE A 289 14.20 2.55 13.51
CA ILE A 289 15.28 1.57 13.55
C ILE A 289 16.39 2.13 14.47
N PRO A 290 16.85 1.38 15.48
CA PRO A 290 17.92 1.84 16.36
C PRO A 290 19.13 2.32 15.55
N GLN A 291 19.64 3.52 15.84
CA GLN A 291 20.67 4.18 15.02
C GLN A 291 21.90 3.30 14.76
N GLU A 292 22.34 2.53 15.76
CA GLU A 292 23.47 1.61 15.65
C GLU A 292 23.18 0.42 14.71
N LEU A 293 21.95 -0.10 14.71
CA LEU A 293 21.52 -1.15 13.78
C LEU A 293 21.37 -0.58 12.37
N LEU A 294 20.74 0.60 12.24
CA LEU A 294 20.56 1.26 10.95
C LEU A 294 21.90 1.55 10.28
N GLU A 295 22.88 2.08 11.02
CA GLU A 295 24.23 2.34 10.48
C GLU A 295 24.87 1.05 9.95
N ARG A 296 24.80 -0.06 10.69
CA ARG A 296 25.36 -1.35 10.25
C ARG A 296 24.62 -1.93 9.04
N VAL A 297 23.29 -1.80 9.01
CA VAL A 297 22.47 -2.25 7.87
C VAL A 297 22.81 -1.44 6.63
N GLU A 298 22.88 -0.11 6.73
CA GLU A 298 23.26 0.75 5.61
C GLU A 298 24.71 0.53 5.16
N ASP A 299 25.63 0.26 6.08
CA ASP A 299 27.02 -0.08 5.75
C ASP A 299 27.09 -1.30 4.82
N VAL A 300 26.25 -2.31 5.07
CA VAL A 300 26.13 -3.51 4.23
C VAL A 300 25.41 -3.22 2.92
N LEU A 301 24.26 -2.55 2.96
CA LEU A 301 23.43 -2.31 1.76
C LEU A 301 24.09 -1.37 0.74
N LEU A 302 24.83 -0.38 1.24
CA LEU A 302 25.46 0.67 0.42
C LEU A 302 26.97 0.43 0.22
N ASP A 303 27.50 -0.70 0.69
CA ASP A 303 28.92 -1.05 0.60
C ASP A 303 29.85 0.08 1.09
N ARG A 304 29.58 0.65 2.28
CA ARG A 304 30.31 1.85 2.76
C ARG A 304 31.68 1.54 3.35
N ARG A 305 31.93 0.29 3.72
CA ARG A 305 33.13 -0.16 4.44
C ARG A 305 33.38 -1.66 4.26
N ASP A 306 34.65 -2.04 4.38
CA ASP A 306 35.10 -3.43 4.14
C ASP A 306 34.62 -4.43 5.20
N ASP A 307 34.55 -4.01 6.46
CA ASP A 307 34.13 -4.85 7.60
C ASP A 307 32.61 -4.79 7.88
N ALA A 308 31.79 -4.30 6.94
CA ALA A 308 30.35 -4.13 7.12
C ALA A 308 29.63 -5.44 7.48
N THR A 309 29.95 -6.51 6.72
CA THR A 309 29.35 -7.83 6.90
C THR A 309 29.65 -8.40 8.28
N GLU A 310 30.92 -8.39 8.69
CA GLU A 310 31.35 -8.90 10.00
C GLU A 310 30.67 -8.14 11.14
N ARG A 311 30.64 -6.80 11.06
CA ARG A 311 29.98 -5.96 12.07
C ARG A 311 28.49 -6.24 12.23
N LEU A 312 27.78 -6.49 11.13
CA LEU A 312 26.36 -6.77 11.18
C LEU A 312 26.09 -8.20 11.68
N LEU A 313 26.91 -9.18 11.30
CA LEU A 313 26.84 -10.55 11.83
C LEU A 313 27.13 -10.58 13.33
N ASP A 314 28.20 -9.93 13.78
CA ASP A 314 28.54 -9.80 15.20
C ASP A 314 27.42 -9.14 16.00
N TYR A 315 26.77 -8.11 15.43
CA TYR A 315 25.62 -7.50 16.06
C TYR A 315 24.43 -8.47 16.11
N ALA A 316 24.13 -9.15 15.02
CA ALA A 316 23.02 -10.10 14.92
C ALA A 316 23.18 -11.27 15.92
N ASP A 317 24.40 -11.74 16.17
CA ASP A 317 24.68 -12.80 17.15
C ASP A 317 24.46 -12.33 18.61
N ASN A 318 24.74 -11.04 18.88
CA ASN A 318 24.49 -10.42 20.18
C ASN A 318 23.02 -10.03 20.36
N VAL A 319 22.32 -9.71 19.28
CA VAL A 319 20.86 -9.56 19.22
C VAL A 319 20.24 -10.94 19.01
N LYS A 320 20.41 -11.82 20.00
CA LYS A 320 19.49 -12.96 20.12
C LYS A 320 18.08 -12.41 20.15
N GLU A 321 17.11 -13.12 19.54
CA GLU A 321 15.68 -12.85 19.67
C GLU A 321 15.38 -12.58 21.15
N THR A 322 15.43 -11.31 21.51
CA THR A 322 14.75 -10.84 22.69
C THR A 322 13.33 -11.01 22.18
N LYS A 323 12.68 -12.12 22.57
CA LYS A 323 11.26 -12.02 22.90
C LYS A 323 11.19 -10.70 23.61
N LYS A 324 10.61 -9.67 22.99
CA LYS A 324 10.44 -8.36 23.60
C LYS A 324 9.91 -8.69 24.98
N GLU A 325 10.78 -8.62 26.00
CA GLU A 325 10.32 -8.81 27.35
C GLU A 325 9.41 -7.61 27.53
N ASP A 326 8.17 -7.85 27.97
CA ASP A 326 7.12 -6.83 28.22
C ASP A 326 7.63 -5.54 28.90
N LYS A 327 8.81 -5.60 29.54
CA LYS A 327 9.51 -4.47 30.16
C LYS A 327 10.00 -3.38 29.20
N GLN A 328 10.50 -3.70 28.00
CA GLN A 328 10.89 -2.65 27.03
C GLN A 328 9.67 -2.09 26.29
N GLU A 329 8.65 -2.92 26.10
CA GLU A 329 7.40 -2.57 25.40
C GLU A 329 6.52 -1.58 26.19
N GLN A 330 6.92 -1.15 27.39
CA GLN A 330 6.22 -0.14 28.19
C GLN A 330 7.06 1.10 28.52
N GLU A 331 8.30 1.25 28.04
CA GLU A 331 9.07 2.48 28.29
C GLU A 331 8.35 3.71 27.71
N TRP A 332 7.80 3.58 26.49
CA TRP A 332 6.98 4.63 25.87
C TRP A 332 5.76 5.02 26.70
N ARG A 333 5.24 4.12 27.55
CA ARG A 333 4.13 4.40 28.47
C ARG A 333 4.48 5.41 29.57
N LYS A 334 5.78 5.65 29.82
CA LYS A 334 6.27 6.66 30.76
C LYS A 334 6.29 8.07 30.16
N GLY A 335 6.12 8.20 28.84
CA GLY A 335 6.00 9.48 28.17
C GLY A 335 4.73 10.23 28.56
N SER A 336 4.64 11.47 28.11
CA SER A 336 3.43 12.28 28.19
C SER A 336 2.27 11.62 27.44
N LEU A 337 1.04 12.00 27.79
CA LEU A 337 -0.16 11.51 27.12
C LEU A 337 -0.11 11.69 25.59
N GLN A 338 0.38 12.85 25.12
CA GLN A 338 0.56 13.12 23.69
C GLN A 338 1.56 12.17 23.05
N GLU A 339 2.73 11.98 23.67
CA GLU A 339 3.77 11.07 23.17
C GLU A 339 3.24 9.63 23.10
N ARG A 340 2.43 9.20 24.07
CA ARG A 340 1.82 7.87 24.07
C ARG A 340 0.83 7.68 22.93
N ILE A 341 -0.08 8.63 22.72
CA ILE A 341 -1.05 8.59 21.63
C ILE A 341 -0.34 8.60 20.28
N THR A 342 0.63 9.50 20.08
CA THR A 342 1.44 9.56 18.86
C THR A 342 2.19 8.24 18.64
N HIS A 343 2.82 7.69 19.67
CA HIS A 343 3.53 6.40 19.58
C HIS A 343 2.59 5.26 19.17
N ALA A 344 1.41 5.16 19.80
CA ALA A 344 0.43 4.14 19.47
C ALA A 344 -0.06 4.26 18.01
N LEU A 345 -0.29 5.49 17.52
CA LEU A 345 -0.67 5.73 16.12
C LEU A 345 0.45 5.37 15.15
N VAL A 346 1.67 5.85 15.36
CA VAL A 346 2.83 5.59 14.47
C VAL A 346 3.17 4.10 14.43
N LYS A 347 3.18 3.42 15.58
CA LYS A 347 3.48 1.98 15.67
C LYS A 347 2.28 1.09 15.33
N GLY A 348 1.08 1.64 15.20
CA GLY A 348 -0.13 0.86 14.93
C GLY A 348 -0.56 -0.03 16.11
N ILE A 349 -0.28 0.39 17.35
CA ILE A 349 -0.59 -0.35 18.57
C ILE A 349 -2.02 -0.04 19.03
N THR A 350 -2.88 -1.05 19.03
CA THR A 350 -4.28 -0.90 19.51
C THR A 350 -4.44 -1.06 21.01
N ASP A 351 -3.38 -1.49 21.70
CA ASP A 351 -3.39 -1.70 23.13
C ASP A 351 -3.22 -0.36 23.84
N TYR A 352 -3.88 -0.19 24.99
CA TYR A 352 -3.91 1.04 25.78
C TYR A 352 -4.53 2.28 25.12
N ILE A 353 -4.78 2.29 23.81
CA ILE A 353 -5.31 3.48 23.13
C ILE A 353 -6.64 3.96 23.73
N GLU A 354 -7.52 3.06 24.17
CA GLU A 354 -8.78 3.44 24.85
C GLU A 354 -8.52 4.09 26.20
N GLN A 355 -7.53 3.59 26.95
CA GLN A 355 -7.12 4.17 28.24
C GLN A 355 -6.53 5.57 28.04
N ASP A 356 -5.64 5.73 27.06
CA ASP A 356 -5.05 7.04 26.75
C ASP A 356 -6.12 8.01 26.23
N THR A 357 -7.04 7.52 25.41
CA THR A 357 -8.16 8.30 24.89
C THR A 357 -9.07 8.77 26.02
N GLU A 358 -9.33 7.93 27.02
CA GLU A 358 -10.09 8.32 28.22
C GLU A 358 -9.34 9.35 29.07
N GLU A 359 -8.03 9.16 29.28
CA GLU A 359 -7.21 10.14 30.00
C GLU A 359 -7.23 11.50 29.27
N ALA A 360 -7.11 11.51 27.94
CA ALA A 360 -7.25 12.70 27.12
C ALA A 360 -8.64 13.32 27.19
N ARG A 361 -9.69 12.50 27.22
CA ARG A 361 -11.07 12.97 27.34
C ARG A 361 -11.31 13.74 28.63
N GLN A 362 -10.63 13.38 29.71
CA GLN A 362 -10.74 14.05 31.01
C GLN A 362 -9.99 15.40 31.07
N THR A 363 -9.05 15.66 30.16
CA THR A 363 -8.29 16.92 30.12
C THR A 363 -8.93 17.99 29.25
N VAL A 364 -9.94 17.63 28.45
CA VAL A 364 -10.65 18.53 27.53
C VAL A 364 -12.10 18.77 27.96
N GLU A 365 -12.68 19.90 27.56
CA GLU A 365 -14.08 20.23 27.90
C GLU A 365 -15.09 19.41 27.09
N LYS A 366 -14.78 19.15 25.82
CA LYS A 366 -15.65 18.39 24.91
C LYS A 366 -14.90 17.17 24.38
N PRO A 367 -15.47 15.95 24.45
CA PRO A 367 -14.78 14.73 23.98
C PRO A 367 -14.28 14.80 22.53
N ILE A 368 -14.94 15.58 21.66
CA ILE A 368 -14.51 15.83 20.28
C ILE A 368 -13.11 16.44 20.17
N GLN A 369 -12.68 17.23 21.17
CA GLN A 369 -11.37 17.89 21.18
C GLN A 369 -10.22 16.89 21.30
N VAL A 370 -10.47 15.66 21.79
CA VAL A 370 -9.46 14.58 21.76
C VAL A 370 -9.16 14.16 20.32
N ILE A 371 -10.19 14.15 19.47
CA ILE A 371 -10.04 13.84 18.04
C ILE A 371 -9.29 14.98 17.35
N GLU A 372 -9.76 16.22 17.52
CA GLU A 372 -9.21 17.40 16.83
C GLU A 372 -7.80 17.79 17.31
N GLY A 373 -7.41 17.42 18.52
CA GLY A 373 -6.09 17.67 19.09
C GLY A 373 -5.21 16.42 19.06
N PRO A 374 -5.08 15.69 20.19
CA PRO A 374 -4.06 14.63 20.33
C PRO A 374 -4.03 13.57 19.23
N LEU A 375 -5.20 13.10 18.79
CA LEU A 375 -5.29 12.07 17.75
C LEU A 375 -4.90 12.60 16.37
N MET A 376 -5.37 13.79 16.00
CA MET A 376 -5.00 14.43 14.73
C MET A 376 -3.52 14.86 14.70
N GLU A 377 -2.95 15.29 15.82
CA GLU A 377 -1.52 15.60 15.92
C GLU A 377 -0.67 14.34 15.67
N GLY A 378 -1.03 13.21 16.28
CA GLY A 378 -0.36 11.93 16.02
C GLY A 378 -0.53 11.46 14.57
N MET A 379 -1.71 11.65 13.97
CA MET A 379 -1.94 11.37 12.55
C MET A 379 -1.15 12.31 11.62
N GLY A 380 -0.85 13.54 12.06
CA GLY A 380 0.05 14.45 11.35
C GLY A 380 1.45 13.85 11.18
N VAL A 381 2.00 13.29 12.26
CA VAL A 381 3.30 12.61 12.23
C VAL A 381 3.29 11.40 11.28
N VAL A 382 2.21 10.61 11.29
CA VAL A 382 2.03 9.50 10.33
C VAL A 382 2.03 10.02 8.88
N GLY A 383 1.35 11.14 8.62
CA GLY A 383 1.33 11.80 7.31
C GLY A 383 2.71 12.27 6.86
N ASP A 384 3.49 12.89 7.75
CA ASP A 384 4.84 13.36 7.48
C ASP A 384 5.80 12.20 7.15
N LEU A 385 5.74 11.12 7.93
CA LEU A 385 6.57 9.92 7.70
C LEU A 385 6.21 9.21 6.39
N PHE A 386 4.91 9.12 6.07
CA PHE A 386 4.44 8.53 4.83
C PHE A 386 4.85 9.37 3.61
N GLY A 387 4.65 10.70 3.67
CA GLY A 387 5.06 11.62 2.61
C GLY A 387 6.57 11.67 2.39
N ALA A 388 7.36 11.40 3.43
CA ALA A 388 8.83 11.28 3.33
C ALA A 388 9.32 9.91 2.84
N GLY A 389 8.42 8.95 2.55
CA GLY A 389 8.78 7.59 2.14
C GLY A 389 9.42 6.75 3.24
N LYS A 390 9.30 7.17 4.51
CA LYS A 390 9.84 6.48 5.70
C LYS A 390 8.85 5.52 6.34
N MET A 391 7.58 5.66 5.97
CA MET A 391 6.48 4.80 6.33
C MET A 391 5.77 4.35 5.05
N PHE A 392 5.31 3.11 5.01
CA PHE A 392 4.64 2.49 3.86
C PHE A 392 3.15 2.34 4.11
N LEU A 393 2.38 2.16 3.04
CA LEU A 393 0.92 2.04 3.11
C LEU A 393 0.45 0.99 4.14
N PRO A 394 1.06 -0.20 4.25
CA PRO A 394 0.75 -1.16 5.33
C PRO A 394 0.76 -0.59 6.73
N GLN A 395 1.75 0.25 7.04
CA GLN A 395 1.91 0.83 8.36
C GLN A 395 0.85 1.92 8.60
N VAL A 396 0.55 2.74 7.58
CA VAL A 396 -0.52 3.74 7.65
C VAL A 396 -1.88 3.08 7.88
N VAL A 397 -2.14 1.92 7.27
CA VAL A 397 -3.36 1.15 7.52
C VAL A 397 -3.45 0.68 8.98
N LYS A 398 -2.33 0.27 9.60
CA LYS A 398 -2.29 -0.04 11.05
C LYS A 398 -2.60 1.21 11.89
N SER A 399 -2.01 2.37 11.57
CA SER A 399 -2.30 3.65 12.25
C SER A 399 -3.79 4.03 12.16
N ALA A 400 -4.40 3.85 10.97
CA ALA A 400 -5.82 4.12 10.77
C ALA A 400 -6.72 3.22 11.63
N ARG A 401 -6.33 1.97 11.90
CA ARG A 401 -7.06 1.07 12.82
C ARG A 401 -7.02 1.59 14.26
N VAL A 402 -5.85 2.05 14.72
CA VAL A 402 -5.69 2.65 16.05
C VAL A 402 -6.56 3.90 16.18
N MET A 403 -6.52 4.78 15.18
CA MET A 403 -7.37 5.97 15.10
C MET A 403 -8.86 5.60 15.17
N LYS A 404 -9.31 4.64 14.36
CA LYS A 404 -10.71 4.18 14.35
C LYS A 404 -11.14 3.63 15.72
N LYS A 405 -10.29 2.87 16.40
CA LYS A 405 -10.57 2.35 17.76
C LYS A 405 -10.70 3.48 18.79
N ALA A 406 -9.79 4.45 18.77
CA ALA A 406 -9.84 5.63 19.64
C ALA A 406 -11.13 6.46 19.42
N VAL A 407 -11.47 6.73 18.15
CA VAL A 407 -12.71 7.44 17.80
C VAL A 407 -13.93 6.67 18.26
N ALA A 408 -14.00 5.36 18.02
CA ALA A 408 -15.12 4.51 18.46
C ALA A 408 -15.32 4.55 19.98
N TYR A 409 -14.25 4.63 20.76
CA TYR A 409 -14.31 4.79 22.21
C TYR A 409 -14.93 6.13 22.64
N LEU A 410 -14.66 7.21 21.90
CA LEU A 410 -15.19 8.55 22.21
C LEU A 410 -16.66 8.73 21.83
N LEU A 411 -17.15 7.98 20.83
CA LEU A 411 -18.52 8.17 20.30
C LEU A 411 -19.61 8.17 21.39
N PRO A 412 -19.67 7.21 22.34
CA PRO A 412 -20.69 7.23 23.39
C PRO A 412 -20.63 8.46 24.30
N TYR A 413 -19.43 9.00 24.55
CA TYR A 413 -19.27 10.20 25.38
C TYR A 413 -19.65 11.47 24.62
N ILE A 414 -19.39 11.51 23.31
CA ILE A 414 -19.88 12.59 22.46
C ILE A 414 -21.41 12.55 22.48
N GLU A 415 -22.02 11.38 22.24
CA GLU A 415 -23.49 11.19 22.27
C GLU A 415 -24.13 11.54 23.62
N ALA A 416 -23.46 11.27 24.75
CA ALA A 416 -23.96 11.61 26.08
C ALA A 416 -24.07 13.13 26.33
N THR A 417 -23.40 13.97 25.53
CA THR A 417 -23.57 15.43 25.58
C THR A 417 -24.86 15.92 24.92
N LYS A 418 -25.67 15.00 24.36
CA LYS A 418 -26.95 15.32 23.74
C LYS A 418 -27.94 15.89 24.76
N GLU A 419 -28.36 17.13 24.54
CA GLU A 419 -29.42 17.76 25.31
C GLU A 419 -30.78 17.21 24.87
N ALA A 420 -31.66 16.82 25.80
CA ALA A 420 -33.00 16.38 25.46
C ALA A 420 -33.88 17.57 25.00
N GLY A 421 -34.34 17.55 23.75
CA GLY A 421 -35.16 18.63 23.18
C GLY A 421 -35.93 18.23 21.90
N SER A 422 -36.68 19.18 21.34
CA SER A 422 -37.30 19.05 20.02
C SER A 422 -36.24 19.10 18.91
N THR A 423 -36.49 18.43 17.79
CA THR A 423 -35.54 18.41 16.67
C THR A 423 -35.29 19.82 16.08
N ASN A 424 -34.02 20.15 15.84
CA ASN A 424 -33.56 21.40 15.21
C ASN A 424 -33.58 21.33 13.67
N GLY A 425 -33.99 20.19 13.10
CA GLY A 425 -34.05 19.95 11.66
C GLY A 425 -33.52 18.57 11.30
N LYS A 426 -33.66 18.18 10.03
CA LYS A 426 -33.22 16.90 9.47
C LYS A 426 -32.06 17.10 8.50
N VAL A 427 -30.95 16.41 8.73
CA VAL A 427 -29.73 16.50 7.92
C VAL A 427 -29.43 15.17 7.26
N LEU A 428 -29.24 15.16 5.95
CA LEU A 428 -28.73 14.01 5.21
C LEU A 428 -27.22 14.11 5.08
N LEU A 429 -26.48 13.06 5.42
CA LEU A 429 -25.03 12.98 5.25
C LEU A 429 -24.68 11.84 4.30
N ALA A 430 -23.76 12.08 3.35
CA ALA A 430 -23.28 11.07 2.42
C ALA A 430 -21.79 11.27 2.10
N THR A 431 -21.02 10.19 2.05
CA THR A 431 -19.70 10.21 1.39
C THR A 431 -19.92 9.97 -0.10
N VAL A 432 -19.41 10.87 -0.95
CA VAL A 432 -19.72 10.90 -2.37
C VAL A 432 -19.21 9.66 -3.11
N LYS A 433 -19.75 9.43 -4.31
CA LYS A 433 -19.35 8.32 -5.19
C LYS A 433 -17.82 8.28 -5.37
N GLY A 434 -17.27 7.06 -5.31
CA GLY A 434 -15.84 6.84 -5.47
C GLY A 434 -15.02 7.10 -4.20
N ASP A 435 -15.66 7.48 -3.10
CA ASP A 435 -14.99 7.72 -1.82
C ASP A 435 -15.54 6.81 -0.71
N VAL A 436 -14.62 6.28 0.10
CA VAL A 436 -14.88 5.36 1.22
C VAL A 436 -14.60 5.98 2.59
N HIS A 437 -14.01 7.17 2.62
CA HIS A 437 -13.59 7.78 3.87
C HIS A 437 -14.79 8.40 4.58
N ASP A 438 -15.10 7.90 5.77
CA ASP A 438 -16.34 8.23 6.48
C ASP A 438 -16.15 8.69 7.94
N ILE A 439 -14.94 8.61 8.50
CA ILE A 439 -14.66 8.99 9.89
C ILE A 439 -15.15 10.41 10.17
N GLY A 440 -14.77 11.38 9.34
CA GLY A 440 -15.20 12.77 9.49
C GLY A 440 -16.71 12.95 9.37
N LYS A 441 -17.35 12.28 8.41
CA LYS A 441 -18.81 12.26 8.24
C LYS A 441 -19.52 11.73 9.48
N ASN A 442 -19.06 10.59 10.00
CA ASN A 442 -19.67 9.92 11.15
C ASN A 442 -19.57 10.80 12.39
N ILE A 443 -18.41 11.44 12.60
CA ILE A 443 -18.21 12.41 13.68
C ILE A 443 -19.19 13.59 13.56
N VAL A 444 -19.31 14.19 12.37
CA VAL A 444 -20.27 15.28 12.12
C VAL A 444 -21.71 14.83 12.38
N GLY A 445 -22.08 13.62 11.94
CA GLY A 445 -23.40 13.04 12.20
C GLY A 445 -23.69 12.90 13.69
N VAL A 446 -22.72 12.41 14.46
CA VAL A 446 -22.85 12.30 15.92
C VAL A 446 -22.95 13.68 16.57
N VAL A 447 -22.12 14.65 16.17
CA VAL A 447 -22.16 16.03 16.69
C VAL A 447 -23.50 16.71 16.37
N LEU A 448 -24.02 16.58 15.16
CA LEU A 448 -25.33 17.10 14.77
C LEU A 448 -26.45 16.44 15.58
N GLY A 449 -26.38 15.12 15.78
CA GLY A 449 -27.30 14.38 16.63
C GLY A 449 -27.30 14.84 18.09
N CYS A 450 -26.15 15.26 18.63
CA CYS A 450 -26.02 15.86 19.95
C CYS A 450 -26.68 17.24 20.04
N ASN A 451 -26.68 17.98 18.93
CA ASN A 451 -27.34 19.28 18.79
C ASN A 451 -28.80 19.15 18.32
N ASN A 452 -29.44 18.02 18.62
CA ASN A 452 -30.85 17.74 18.32
C ASN A 452 -31.24 17.77 16.84
N TYR A 453 -30.33 17.51 15.90
CA TYR A 453 -30.72 17.25 14.51
C TYR A 453 -31.08 15.76 14.29
N GLU A 454 -32.05 15.50 13.43
CA GLU A 454 -32.32 14.15 12.90
C GLU A 454 -31.33 13.87 11.76
N VAL A 455 -30.43 12.91 11.94
CA VAL A 455 -29.38 12.63 10.95
C VAL A 455 -29.70 11.37 10.16
N ILE A 456 -29.73 11.50 8.83
CA ILE A 456 -29.86 10.39 7.88
C ILE A 456 -28.49 10.16 7.26
N ASP A 457 -27.83 9.09 7.69
CA ASP A 457 -26.54 8.69 7.13
C ASP A 457 -26.73 7.72 5.96
N MET A 458 -26.33 8.13 4.76
CA MET A 458 -26.40 7.34 3.53
C MET A 458 -25.23 6.37 3.36
N GLY A 459 -24.20 6.46 4.22
CA GLY A 459 -22.98 5.67 4.12
C GLY A 459 -21.97 6.23 3.11
N VAL A 460 -21.23 5.32 2.46
CA VAL A 460 -20.11 5.63 1.56
C VAL A 460 -20.38 5.28 0.11
N MET A 461 -19.56 5.83 -0.79
CA MET A 461 -19.66 5.64 -2.24
C MET A 461 -21.06 5.93 -2.80
N VAL A 462 -21.76 6.94 -2.27
CA VAL A 462 -23.17 7.16 -2.58
C VAL A 462 -23.33 7.92 -3.90
N PRO A 463 -24.07 7.38 -4.91
CA PRO A 463 -24.33 8.09 -6.16
C PRO A 463 -25.19 9.33 -5.98
N CYS A 464 -24.95 10.37 -6.78
CA CYS A 464 -25.69 11.64 -6.77
C CYS A 464 -27.21 11.44 -6.84
N GLU A 465 -27.70 10.63 -7.77
CA GLU A 465 -29.14 10.40 -7.96
C GLU A 465 -29.81 9.91 -6.67
N LYS A 466 -29.16 8.98 -5.97
CA LYS A 466 -29.66 8.40 -4.73
C LYS A 466 -29.68 9.42 -3.58
N ILE A 467 -28.66 10.28 -3.50
CA ILE A 467 -28.60 11.38 -2.51
C ILE A 467 -29.81 12.30 -2.71
N LEU A 468 -30.06 12.73 -3.95
CA LEU A 468 -31.14 13.66 -4.28
C LEU A 468 -32.53 13.03 -4.09
N GLU A 469 -32.69 11.75 -4.43
CA GLU A 469 -33.93 11.00 -4.23
C GLU A 469 -34.30 10.92 -2.75
N VAL A 470 -33.36 10.47 -1.91
CA VAL A 470 -33.59 10.34 -0.47
C VAL A 470 -33.81 11.71 0.18
N ALA A 471 -33.06 12.73 -0.22
CA ALA A 471 -33.23 14.09 0.28
C ALA A 471 -34.67 14.61 0.06
N LYS A 472 -35.23 14.39 -1.13
CA LYS A 472 -36.62 14.77 -1.45
C LYS A 472 -37.63 13.92 -0.68
N LYS A 473 -37.43 12.60 -0.65
CA LYS A 473 -38.35 11.65 -0.01
C LYS A 473 -38.48 11.92 1.49
N GLU A 474 -37.35 12.12 2.16
CA GLU A 474 -37.28 12.30 3.62
C GLU A 474 -37.48 13.76 4.05
N LYS A 475 -37.58 14.68 3.07
CA LYS A 475 -37.75 16.13 3.25
C LYS A 475 -36.70 16.70 4.20
N VAL A 476 -35.44 16.51 3.83
CA VAL A 476 -34.32 16.97 4.65
C VAL A 476 -34.15 18.48 4.54
N ASP A 477 -33.68 19.10 5.61
CA ASP A 477 -33.44 20.53 5.71
C ASP A 477 -32.02 20.90 5.23
N VAL A 478 -31.07 19.96 5.27
CA VAL A 478 -29.67 20.16 4.83
C VAL A 478 -29.13 18.88 4.20
N ILE A 479 -28.31 19.01 3.14
CA ILE A 479 -27.50 17.92 2.57
C ILE A 479 -26.03 18.19 2.88
N GLY A 480 -25.35 17.24 3.52
CA GLY A 480 -23.92 17.27 3.78
C GLY A 480 -23.18 16.20 2.98
N LEU A 481 -22.17 16.64 2.22
CA LEU A 481 -21.30 15.76 1.43
C LEU A 481 -19.92 15.68 2.06
N SER A 482 -19.39 14.46 2.12
CA SER A 482 -18.03 14.18 2.59
C SER A 482 -17.17 13.60 1.47
N GLY A 483 -15.91 14.00 1.45
CA GLY A 483 -14.91 13.51 0.50
C GLY A 483 -13.50 13.85 0.94
N LEU A 484 -12.59 12.89 0.82
CA LEU A 484 -11.21 13.01 1.23
C LEU A 484 -10.26 13.13 0.04
N ILE A 485 -10.53 12.44 -1.07
CA ILE A 485 -9.64 12.42 -2.24
C ILE A 485 -10.01 13.49 -3.27
N THR A 486 -9.05 13.91 -4.11
CA THR A 486 -9.29 14.93 -5.13
C THR A 486 -10.44 14.61 -6.09
N PRO A 487 -10.60 13.36 -6.60
CA PRO A 487 -11.77 13.02 -7.42
C PRO A 487 -13.12 13.23 -6.72
N SER A 488 -13.17 13.13 -5.40
CA SER A 488 -14.39 13.36 -4.61
C SER A 488 -14.83 14.82 -4.65
N LEU A 489 -13.89 15.76 -4.80
CA LEU A 489 -14.20 17.18 -4.94
C LEU A 489 -14.97 17.43 -6.25
N ASP A 490 -14.58 16.78 -7.34
CA ASP A 490 -15.30 16.87 -8.62
C ASP A 490 -16.70 16.28 -8.52
N GLU A 491 -16.88 15.18 -7.77
CA GLU A 491 -18.21 14.62 -7.53
C GLU A 491 -19.08 15.51 -6.65
N MET A 492 -18.52 16.21 -5.66
CA MET A 492 -19.26 17.23 -4.90
C MET A 492 -19.75 18.38 -5.81
N VAL A 493 -18.90 18.81 -6.74
CA VAL A 493 -19.26 19.82 -7.75
C VAL A 493 -20.38 19.30 -8.66
N TYR A 494 -20.33 18.02 -9.05
CA TYR A 494 -21.38 17.39 -9.83
C TYR A 494 -22.72 17.38 -9.08
N VAL A 495 -22.73 17.00 -7.80
CA VAL A 495 -23.95 17.03 -6.98
C VAL A 495 -24.53 18.45 -6.90
N ALA A 496 -23.71 19.47 -6.70
CA ALA A 496 -24.15 20.87 -6.67
C ALA A 496 -24.85 21.29 -7.99
N LYS A 497 -24.28 20.91 -9.14
CA LYS A 497 -24.89 21.16 -10.47
C LYS A 497 -26.24 20.46 -10.62
N GLU A 498 -26.35 19.21 -10.18
CA GLU A 498 -27.61 18.46 -10.27
C GLU A 498 -28.66 18.98 -9.28
N MET A 499 -28.26 19.51 -8.12
CA MET A 499 -29.17 20.22 -7.21
C MET A 499 -29.76 21.48 -7.85
N GLU A 500 -28.94 22.30 -8.52
CA GLU A 500 -29.42 23.49 -9.25
C GLU A 500 -30.37 23.09 -10.39
N ARG A 501 -30.00 22.08 -11.21
CA ARG A 501 -30.86 21.55 -12.28
C ARG A 501 -32.17 20.96 -11.76
N GLY A 502 -32.14 20.35 -10.58
CA GLY A 502 -33.28 19.77 -9.91
C GLY A 502 -34.14 20.76 -9.14
N ASP A 503 -33.85 22.07 -9.25
CA ASP A 503 -34.49 23.18 -8.56
C ASP A 503 -34.56 23.01 -7.03
N PHE A 504 -33.51 22.45 -6.44
CA PHE A 504 -33.38 22.38 -4.99
C PHE A 504 -33.17 23.77 -4.39
N SER A 505 -33.63 23.94 -3.16
CA SER A 505 -33.38 25.12 -2.31
C SER A 505 -32.86 24.70 -0.92
N ILE A 506 -32.35 23.47 -0.82
CA ILE A 506 -31.83 22.88 0.41
C ILE A 506 -30.35 23.28 0.53
N PRO A 507 -29.89 23.84 1.66
CA PRO A 507 -28.47 24.13 1.87
C PRO A 507 -27.55 22.92 1.65
N LEU A 508 -26.40 23.17 1.03
CA LEU A 508 -25.38 22.16 0.73
C LEU A 508 -24.13 22.40 1.58
N LEU A 509 -23.86 21.49 2.52
CA LEU A 509 -22.64 21.47 3.33
C LEU A 509 -21.57 20.60 2.65
N ILE A 510 -20.35 21.12 2.57
CA ILE A 510 -19.21 20.45 1.96
C ILE A 510 -18.13 20.26 3.03
N GLY A 511 -17.65 19.03 3.20
CA GLY A 511 -16.63 18.72 4.19
C GLY A 511 -15.67 17.60 3.77
N GLY A 512 -14.52 17.59 4.42
CA GLY A 512 -13.47 16.59 4.23
C GLY A 512 -12.07 17.22 4.08
N ALA A 513 -11.03 16.40 4.23
CA ALA A 513 -9.66 16.88 4.46
C ALA A 513 -9.09 17.74 3.32
N THR A 514 -9.49 17.48 2.08
CA THR A 514 -9.04 18.23 0.89
C THR A 514 -9.94 19.41 0.53
N THR A 515 -11.05 19.60 1.25
CA THR A 515 -11.96 20.73 1.03
C THR A 515 -11.39 22.01 1.62
N SER A 516 -11.69 23.15 0.99
CA SER A 516 -11.30 24.46 1.49
C SER A 516 -12.36 25.50 1.19
N LYS A 517 -12.30 26.65 1.89
CA LYS A 517 -13.18 27.80 1.61
C LYS A 517 -13.03 28.28 0.16
N VAL A 518 -11.80 28.28 -0.36
CA VAL A 518 -11.50 28.69 -1.74
C VAL A 518 -12.10 27.71 -2.74
N HIS A 519 -11.94 26.40 -2.51
CA HIS A 519 -12.57 25.38 -3.34
C HIS A 519 -14.09 25.56 -3.39
N THR A 520 -14.72 25.72 -2.23
CA THR A 520 -16.18 25.87 -2.14
C THR A 520 -16.67 27.10 -2.90
N ALA A 521 -16.03 28.26 -2.70
CA ALA A 521 -16.43 29.51 -3.34
C ALA A 521 -16.24 29.48 -4.87
N VAL A 522 -15.16 28.88 -5.36
CA VAL A 522 -14.82 28.93 -6.80
C VAL A 522 -15.44 27.77 -7.59
N LYS A 523 -15.63 26.61 -6.97
CA LYS A 523 -16.04 25.39 -7.69
C LYS A 523 -17.46 24.95 -7.37
N ILE A 524 -18.03 25.32 -6.23
CA ILE A 524 -19.36 24.84 -5.80
C ILE A 524 -20.39 25.95 -5.85
N GLU A 525 -20.10 27.10 -5.23
CA GLU A 525 -21.03 28.24 -5.13
C GLU A 525 -21.44 28.81 -6.51
N GLU A 526 -20.54 28.77 -7.50
CA GLU A 526 -20.89 29.17 -8.87
C GLU A 526 -21.96 28.29 -9.53
N HIS A 527 -22.11 27.05 -9.04
CA HIS A 527 -22.95 26.02 -9.63
C HIS A 527 -24.23 25.73 -8.87
N TYR A 528 -24.35 26.19 -7.63
CA TYR A 528 -25.58 26.10 -6.83
C TYR A 528 -25.81 27.41 -6.08
N LYS A 529 -26.78 28.20 -6.56
CA LYS A 529 -26.96 29.60 -6.09
C LYS A 529 -28.01 29.73 -4.99
N LYS A 530 -28.82 28.70 -4.79
CA LYS A 530 -30.03 28.74 -3.95
C LYS A 530 -29.84 28.18 -2.54
N GLY A 531 -28.65 27.67 -2.18
CA GLY A 531 -28.43 27.05 -0.87
C GLY A 531 -27.00 27.08 -0.40
#